data_AF-A0A645CGW3-F1
#
_entry.id   AF-A0A645CGW3-F1
#
_cell.length_a   1.000
_cell.length_b   1.000
_cell.length_c   1.000
_cell.angle_alpha   90.00
_cell.angle_beta   90.00
_cell.angle_gamma   90.00
#
_symmetry.space_group_name_H-M   'P 1'
#
loop_
_entity.id
_entity.type
_entity.pdbx_description
1 polymer ?
#
loop_
_entity_poly.entity_id
_entity_poly.type
_entity_poly.pdbx_seq_one_letter_code
_entity_poly.pdbx_strand_id
1 'polypeptide(L)' 'MPGFSNTEHYESLYYIGKTLQRLYNEKNYEIMKSLNAMEVNRVLALREEYYGNNHTQRENFEKFIEDIFLEFKY' A
#
# COMPACT_ATOMS: atom_id res chain seq x y z
N MET A 1 1.91 -20.59 -6.30
CA MET A 1 1.06 -19.58 -5.65
C MET A 1 0.95 -18.41 -6.60
N PRO A 2 -0.25 -18.00 -7.02
CA PRO A 2 -0.43 -16.70 -7.64
C PRO A 2 0.09 -15.65 -6.65
N GLY A 3 0.98 -14.74 -7.05
CA GLY A 3 1.45 -13.66 -6.16
C GLY A 3 0.33 -12.66 -5.80
N PHE A 4 0.65 -11.64 -5.01
CA PHE A 4 -0.20 -10.53 -4.49
C PHE A 4 -1.02 -9.73 -5.52
N SER A 5 -1.08 -10.16 -6.77
CA SER A 5 -1.68 -9.46 -7.90
C SER A 5 -2.49 -10.43 -8.73
N ASN A 6 -3.45 -11.17 -8.17
CA ASN A 6 -4.16 -12.21 -8.92
C ASN A 6 -5.66 -12.28 -8.67
N THR A 7 -6.30 -11.12 -8.44
CA THR A 7 -7.72 -11.02 -8.05
C THR A 7 -8.24 -9.57 -8.22
N GLU A 8 -9.23 -9.11 -7.44
CA GLU A 8 -9.89 -7.80 -7.57
C GLU A 8 -8.96 -6.59 -7.47
N HIS A 9 -7.81 -6.75 -6.80
CA HIS A 9 -6.79 -5.71 -6.66
C HIS A 9 -5.78 -5.70 -7.81
N TYR A 10 -5.84 -6.66 -8.74
CA TYR A 10 -4.86 -6.82 -9.81
C TYR A 10 -4.66 -5.55 -10.63
N GLU A 11 -5.74 -5.02 -11.19
CA GLU A 11 -5.68 -3.85 -12.07
C GLU A 11 -5.13 -2.63 -11.32
N SER A 12 -5.64 -2.36 -10.11
CA SER A 12 -5.17 -1.25 -9.27
C SER A 12 -3.68 -1.36 -8.95
N LEU A 13 -3.21 -2.55 -8.52
CA LEU A 13 -1.80 -2.80 -8.22
C LEU A 13 -0.93 -2.73 -9.48
N TYR A 14 -1.43 -3.21 -10.62
CA TYR A 14 -0.76 -3.11 -11.91
C TYR A 14 -0.55 -1.65 -12.32
N TYR A 15 -1.59 -0.82 -12.23
CA TYR A 15 -1.49 0.61 -12.54
C TYR A 15 -0.55 1.37 -11.60
N ILE A 16 -0.55 1.03 -10.31
CA ILE A 16 0.43 1.55 -9.35
C ILE A 16 1.85 1.18 -9.78
N GLY A 17 2.09 -0.10 -10.09
CA GLY A 17 3.40 -0.58 -10.54
C GLY A 17 3.88 0.09 -11.83
N LYS A 18 2.99 0.26 -12.83
CA LYS A 18 3.30 0.97 -14.08
C LYS A 18 3.62 2.45 -13.84
N THR A 19 2.89 3.10 -12.95
CA THR A 19 3.13 4.49 -12.57
C THR A 19 4.50 4.63 -11.91
N LEU A 20 4.80 3.80 -10.91
CA LEU A 20 6.09 3.81 -10.21
C LEU A 20 7.26 3.53 -11.16
N GLN A 21 7.12 2.55 -12.06
CA GLN A 21 8.10 2.26 -13.09
C GLN A 21 8.38 3.48 -13.98
N ARG A 22 7.32 4.16 -14.45
CA ARG A 22 7.47 5.35 -15.28
C ARG A 22 8.22 6.46 -14.53
N LEU A 23 7.78 6.77 -13.31
CA LEU A 23 8.40 7.80 -12.48
C LEU A 23 9.89 7.51 -12.26
N TYR A 24 10.24 6.26 -11.98
CA TYR A 24 11.63 5.85 -11.78
C TYR A 24 12.48 6.00 -13.05
N ASN A 25 11.99 5.50 -14.19
CA ASN A 25 12.69 5.56 -15.47
C ASN A 25 12.91 6.99 -15.96
N GLU A 26 11.92 7.86 -15.75
CA GLU A 26 11.98 9.28 -16.14
C GLU A 26 12.72 10.14 -15.12
N LYS A 27 13.18 9.58 -14.00
CA LYS A 27 13.73 10.31 -12.83
C LYS A 27 12.77 11.39 -12.31
N ASN A 28 11.47 11.17 -12.48
CA ASN A 28 10.41 12.06 -12.06
C ASN A 28 9.89 11.64 -10.68
N TYR A 29 10.77 11.62 -9.69
CA TYR A 29 10.44 11.28 -8.31
C TYR A 29 11.25 12.14 -7.35
N GLU A 30 10.71 12.36 -6.16
CA GLU A 30 11.43 13.03 -5.08
C GLU A 30 12.04 12.00 -4.13
N ILE A 31 13.30 12.20 -3.77
CA ILE A 31 13.98 11.36 -2.77
C ILE A 31 13.51 11.80 -1.40
N MET A 32 12.67 10.99 -0.78
CA MET A 32 12.22 11.22 0.59
C MET A 32 13.20 10.59 1.60
N LYS A 33 14.22 11.35 2.01
CA LYS A 33 15.25 10.88 2.98
C LYS A 33 14.67 10.51 4.35
N SER A 34 13.50 11.03 4.70
CA SER A 34 12.79 10.72 5.94
C SER A 34 12.04 9.38 5.88
N LEU A 35 11.76 8.84 4.69
CA LEU A 35 10.96 7.62 4.54
C LEU A 35 11.84 6.37 4.70
N ASN A 36 12.25 6.11 5.94
CA ASN A 36 12.92 4.88 6.33
C ASN A 36 11.91 3.87 6.90
N ALA A 37 12.36 2.63 7.12
CA ALA A 37 11.48 1.56 7.64
C ALA A 37 10.79 1.92 8.97
N MET A 38 11.45 2.69 9.84
CA MET A 38 10.85 3.14 11.10
C MET A 38 9.70 4.11 10.85
N GLU A 39 9.88 5.10 9.98
CA GLU A 39 8.82 6.06 9.65
C GLU A 39 7.64 5.40 8.92
N VAL A 40 7.92 4.46 8.01
CA VAL A 40 6.85 3.69 7.35
C VAL A 40 6.02 2.92 8.38
N ASN A 41 6.67 2.19 9.29
CA ASN A 41 5.97 1.45 10.34
C ASN A 41 5.21 2.38 11.27
N ARG A 42 5.75 3.56 11.58
CA ARG A 42 5.08 4.58 12.40
C ARG A 42 3.78 5.02 11.73
N VAL A 43 3.83 5.37 10.44
CA VAL A 43 2.66 5.84 9.66
C VAL A 43 1.58 4.75 9.58
N LEU A 44 1.96 3.51 9.28
CA LEU A 44 1.00 2.40 9.19
C LEU A 44 0.36 2.05 10.55
N ALA A 45 1.05 2.33 11.66
CA ALA A 45 0.54 2.10 13.01
C ALA A 45 -0.24 3.29 13.58
N LEU A 46 -0.41 4.39 12.82
CA LEU A 46 -1.14 5.56 13.29
C LEU A 46 -2.59 5.20 13.60
N ARG A 47 -3.03 5.64 14.78
CA ARG A 47 -4.42 5.55 15.25
C ARG A 47 -5.21 6.82 14.96
N GLU A 48 -4.65 7.68 14.11
CA GLU A 48 -5.31 8.92 13.68
C GLU A 48 -6.23 8.60 12.50
N GLU A 49 -7.43 9.20 12.53
CA GLU A 49 -8.36 9.24 11.40
C GLU A 49 -8.03 10.47 10.56
N TYR A 50 -7.61 10.26 9.32
CA TYR A 50 -7.39 11.35 8.39
C TYR A 50 -8.72 11.90 7.87
N TYR A 51 -8.75 13.19 7.55
CA TYR A 51 -9.95 13.84 7.03
C TYR A 51 -10.51 13.10 5.80
N GLY A 52 -11.78 12.69 5.88
CA GLY A 52 -12.47 11.92 4.84
C GLY A 52 -12.40 10.40 5.00
N ASN A 53 -11.67 9.89 6.00
CA ASN A 53 -11.68 8.47 6.36
C ASN A 53 -12.61 8.19 7.55
N ASN A 54 -13.23 7.01 7.53
CA ASN A 54 -14.05 6.48 8.64
C ASN A 54 -13.27 5.52 9.55
N HIS A 55 -11.98 5.31 9.26
CA HIS A 55 -11.10 4.34 9.91
C HIS A 55 -9.70 4.94 10.07
N THR A 56 -9.00 4.48 11.10
CA THR A 56 -7.60 4.80 11.34
C THR A 56 -6.71 4.14 10.28
N GLN A 57 -5.48 4.67 10.08
CA GLN A 57 -4.54 4.01 9.16
C GLN A 57 -4.19 2.60 9.57
N ARG A 58 -4.10 2.36 10.87
CA ARG A 58 -3.88 1.03 11.41
C ARG A 58 -5.00 0.07 11.02
N GLU A 59 -6.26 0.46 11.18
CA GLU A 59 -7.40 -0.40 10.83
C GLU A 59 -7.45 -0.65 9.32
N ASN A 60 -7.18 0.37 8.50
CA ASN A 60 -7.10 0.20 7.04
C ASN A 60 -5.99 -0.79 6.66
N PHE A 61 -4.82 -0.68 7.30
CA PHE A 61 -3.71 -1.59 7.04
C PHE A 61 -4.00 -3.01 7.51
N GLU A 62 -4.56 -3.19 8.71
CA GLU A 62 -4.90 -4.51 9.25
C GLU A 62 -5.96 -5.21 8.39
N LYS A 63 -7.01 -4.50 7.96
CA LYS A 63 -8.03 -5.03 7.04
C LYS A 63 -7.44 -5.41 5.69
N PHE A 64 -6.60 -4.56 5.11
CA PHE A 64 -5.92 -4.88 3.85
C PHE A 64 -5.07 -6.15 3.94
N ILE A 65 -4.34 -6.34 5.04
CA ILE A 65 -3.56 -7.56 5.26
C ILE A 65 -4.48 -8.77 5.47
N GLU A 66 -5.57 -8.62 6.22
CA GLU A 66 -6.57 -9.67 6.41
C GLU A 66 -7.20 -10.11 5.07
N ASP A 67 -7.63 -9.16 4.25
CA ASP A 67 -8.22 -9.41 2.93
C ASP A 67 -7.25 -10.22 2.06
N ILE A 68 -5.97 -9.82 2.01
CA ILE A 68 -4.91 -10.57 1.34
C ILE A 68 -4.84 -12.02 1.86
N PHE A 69 -4.76 -12.22 3.18
CA PHE A 69 -4.61 -13.55 3.75
C PHE A 69 -5.84 -14.44 3.53
N LEU A 70 -7.04 -13.88 3.57
CA LEU A 70 -8.29 -14.61 3.37
C LEU A 70 -8.53 -14.93 1.89
N GLU A 71 -8.13 -14.06 0.99
CA GLU A 71 -8.19 -14.29 -0.45
C GLU A 71 -7.31 -15.48 -0.89
N PHE A 72 -6.16 -15.68 -0.25
CA PHE A 72 -5.30 -16.85 -0.50
C PHE A 72 -5.77 -18.15 0.17
N LYS A 73 -6.85 -18.13 0.97
CA LYS A 73 -7.40 -19.34 1.61
C LYS A 73 -8.40 -20.11 0.73
N TYR A 74 -8.90 -19.51 -0.36
CA TYR A 74 -9.89 -20.08 -1.27
C TYR A 74 -9.38 -20.15 -2.71
#